data_AF-A0A067PMB3-F1
#
_entry.id   AF-A0A067PMB3-F1
#
_cell.length_a   1.000
_cell.length_b   1.000
_cell.length_c   1.000
_cell.angle_alpha   90.00
_cell.angle_beta   90.00
_cell.angle_gamma   90.00
#
_symmetry.space_group_name_H-M   'P 1'
#
loop_
_entity.id
_entity.type
_entity.pdbx_description
1 polymer ?
#
loop_
_entity_poly.entity_id
_entity_poly.type
_entity_poly.pdbx_seq_one_letter_code
_entity_poly.pdbx_strand_id
1 'polypeptide(L)'
;MYMIGIAPGISAPLFQLDHGIKAFLCSALNLPQEELSQWWETFSEYAWHQEAADDTNLASRKRLHLEESSNEPSVLRDGRYLNVFFVHGLPHEVGFYDIEPPTRVCLDPQCRQQNGEPLELTEWRQHPATLFTCTLGLLPVWSHSLYCRKCQTRYHPNYYIHDNATQRTYYLNVLHLVQASKHFYLEAALCERFRSMMVCACVLMDCDNVWDAFFLYGLLKDHAERGSHLVLEHRATSQALQLLPALEERNAAMVGPGQPQWNHACQSCCEVRVLKDGQAWGLQAVVIDGITIGHPCCRVHNCKLPLPSQNATYCDIHSALKSKCAVESCTSSVGAGFQTCALADHRILEEHHLESNRAMFQLKHCLEHLKISQPDDSLRTEGGGSGLATDELTTHGTDNLCHGKPDAGNRRFRAHFGRRWTHNEELCVATCGVILGCATFFGSEAPNGVQSLPGVAFHDNNCNVQKVIKSENDSHFKCCALPVDVFHMKAKHKESDMFCGMNCNPANWPALTTAEGKWRFNSSASEITNAWFGGFQVDRYNFFLDEMIKLRNELIIVELRQRKLCPYNIPREELLSAK
;
A
#
# COMPACT_ATOMS: atom_id res chain seq x y z
N MET A 1 -24.35 -10.82 33.33
CA MET A 1 -24.63 -9.40 33.02
C MET A 1 -23.26 -8.77 32.87
N TYR A 2 -22.71 -8.83 31.66
CA TYR A 2 -21.37 -8.34 31.41
C TYR A 2 -21.43 -6.82 31.46
N MET A 3 -20.69 -6.24 32.40
CA MET A 3 -20.62 -4.80 32.53
C MET A 3 -19.83 -4.25 31.33
N ILE A 4 -20.60 -3.77 30.38
CA ILE A 4 -20.25 -2.75 29.42
C ILE A 4 -19.40 -1.67 30.14
N GLY A 5 -18.14 -1.52 29.75
CA GLY A 5 -17.26 -0.47 30.26
C GLY A 5 -16.38 -0.83 31.47
N ILE A 6 -15.83 -2.05 31.54
CA ILE A 6 -14.83 -2.40 32.55
C ILE A 6 -13.58 -3.00 31.93
N ALA A 7 -12.45 -2.39 32.28
CA ALA A 7 -11.09 -2.83 32.06
C ALA A 7 -10.80 -4.30 32.43
N PRO A 8 -10.05 -5.05 31.61
CA PRO A 8 -9.35 -6.23 32.11
C PRO A 8 -8.28 -5.81 33.14
N GLY A 9 -8.31 -6.41 34.34
CA GLY A 9 -7.24 -6.26 35.35
C GLY A 9 -7.60 -5.55 36.66
N ILE A 10 -8.87 -5.22 36.91
CA ILE A 10 -9.30 -4.84 38.26
C ILE A 10 -9.51 -6.13 39.07
N SER A 11 -8.73 -6.33 40.14
CA SER A 11 -8.74 -7.57 40.93
C SER A 11 -9.99 -7.78 41.79
N ALA A 12 -10.90 -6.80 41.81
CA ALA A 12 -12.12 -6.80 42.59
C ALA A 12 -13.18 -5.89 41.95
N PRO A 13 -14.47 -6.14 42.14
CA PRO A 13 -15.53 -5.28 41.67
C PRO A 13 -15.45 -3.84 42.20
N LEU A 14 -15.92 -2.90 41.38
CA LEU A 14 -16.12 -1.52 41.82
C LEU A 14 -17.08 -1.49 43.01
N PHE A 15 -16.67 -0.83 44.10
CA PHE A 15 -17.52 -0.64 45.29
C PHE A 15 -18.84 0.08 44.95
N GLN A 16 -18.79 1.01 43.99
CA GLN A 16 -19.97 1.73 43.52
C GLN A 16 -19.93 1.90 42.01
N LEU A 17 -21.05 1.55 41.36
CA LEU A 17 -21.27 1.78 39.94
C LEU A 17 -21.40 3.28 39.62
N ASP A 18 -20.90 3.70 38.46
CA ASP A 18 -21.10 5.06 37.96
C ASP A 18 -22.60 5.35 37.70
N HIS A 19 -23.00 6.62 37.78
CA HIS A 19 -24.39 7.05 37.64
C HIS A 19 -25.01 6.62 36.30
N GLY A 20 -24.26 6.74 35.19
CA GLY A 20 -24.74 6.33 33.87
C GLY A 20 -25.00 4.82 33.80
N ILE A 21 -24.06 4.01 34.33
CA ILE A 21 -24.19 2.56 34.39
C ILE A 21 -25.35 2.15 35.30
N LYS A 22 -25.53 2.81 36.45
CA LYS A 22 -26.68 2.58 37.34
C LYS A 22 -28.00 2.86 36.62
N ALA A 23 -28.12 4.00 35.94
CA ALA A 23 -29.32 4.37 35.20
C ALA A 23 -29.63 3.37 34.08
N PHE A 24 -28.60 2.96 33.32
CA PHE A 24 -28.70 1.91 32.30
C PHE A 24 -29.22 0.59 32.89
N LEU A 25 -28.61 0.10 33.98
CA LEU A 25 -29.01 -1.17 34.57
C LEU A 25 -30.41 -1.12 35.19
N CYS A 26 -30.78 -0.02 35.84
CA CYS A 26 -32.15 0.20 36.31
C CYS A 26 -33.16 0.14 35.16
N SER A 27 -32.84 0.80 34.03
CA SER A 27 -33.67 0.83 32.83
C SER A 27 -33.78 -0.54 32.16
N ALA A 28 -32.66 -1.24 31.99
CA ALA A 28 -32.57 -2.52 31.30
C ALA A 28 -33.18 -3.69 32.10
N LEU A 29 -33.01 -3.69 33.43
CA LEU A 29 -33.55 -4.71 34.33
C LEU A 29 -34.95 -4.36 34.86
N ASN A 30 -35.43 -3.14 34.61
CA ASN A 30 -36.64 -2.59 35.19
C ASN A 30 -36.64 -2.67 36.73
N LEU A 31 -35.53 -2.23 37.34
CA LEU A 31 -35.30 -2.25 38.79
C LEU A 31 -35.19 -0.84 39.37
N PRO A 32 -35.71 -0.60 40.60
CA PRO A 32 -35.40 0.60 41.36
C PRO A 32 -33.89 0.67 41.71
N GLN A 33 -33.36 1.88 41.85
CA GLN A 33 -31.93 2.11 42.14
C GLN A 33 -31.47 1.53 43.49
N GLU A 34 -32.36 1.47 44.48
CA GLU A 34 -32.10 0.86 45.79
C GLU A 34 -31.91 -0.66 45.67
N GLU A 35 -32.77 -1.33 44.90
CA GLU A 35 -32.66 -2.77 44.63
C GLU A 35 -31.42 -3.10 43.81
N LEU A 36 -31.09 -2.28 42.80
CA LEU A 36 -29.86 -2.46 42.03
C LEU A 36 -28.60 -2.39 42.90
N SER A 37 -28.58 -1.50 43.89
CA SER A 37 -27.42 -1.35 44.78
C SER A 37 -27.24 -2.61 45.65
N GLN A 38 -28.32 -3.18 46.16
CA GLN A 38 -28.30 -4.46 46.89
C GLN A 38 -27.87 -5.63 46.00
N TRP A 39 -28.35 -5.65 44.75
CA TRP A 39 -27.95 -6.66 43.77
C TRP A 39 -26.47 -6.56 43.43
N TRP A 40 -25.96 -5.33 43.27
CA TRP A 40 -24.54 -5.13 43.01
C TRP A 40 -23.68 -5.57 44.19
N GLU A 41 -24.02 -5.20 45.43
CA GLU A 41 -23.32 -5.70 46.62
C GLU A 41 -23.29 -7.24 46.69
N THR A 42 -24.37 -7.90 46.25
CA THR A 42 -24.50 -9.36 46.33
C THR A 42 -23.82 -10.09 45.18
N PHE A 43 -23.94 -9.57 43.95
CA PHE A 43 -23.56 -10.28 42.72
C PHE A 43 -22.36 -9.69 42.00
N SER A 44 -21.79 -8.57 42.48
CA SER A 44 -20.67 -7.91 41.80
C SER A 44 -19.50 -8.85 41.60
N GLU A 45 -19.06 -9.59 42.63
CA GLU A 45 -18.00 -10.61 42.55
C GLU A 45 -18.27 -11.67 41.47
N TYR A 46 -19.51 -12.16 41.41
CA TYR A 46 -19.93 -13.15 40.42
C TYR A 46 -19.94 -12.55 39.00
N ALA A 47 -20.45 -11.33 38.85
CA ALA A 47 -20.46 -10.60 37.58
C ALA A 47 -19.03 -10.25 37.13
N TRP A 48 -18.10 -10.04 38.08
CA TRP A 48 -16.71 -9.65 37.82
C TRP A 48 -15.84 -10.81 37.34
N HIS A 49 -16.06 -12.01 37.86
CA HIS A 49 -15.19 -13.16 37.61
C HIS A 49 -15.69 -14.14 36.54
N GLN A 50 -16.80 -13.83 35.85
CA GLN A 50 -17.45 -14.76 34.92
C GLN A 50 -16.60 -15.12 33.68
N GLU A 51 -15.63 -14.30 33.27
CA GLU A 51 -14.76 -14.58 32.11
C GLU A 51 -13.89 -15.84 32.28
N ALA A 52 -13.53 -16.23 33.51
CA ALA A 52 -12.63 -17.36 33.73
C ALA A 52 -13.29 -18.75 33.54
N ALA A 53 -14.62 -18.85 33.61
CA ALA A 53 -15.34 -20.12 33.61
C ALA A 53 -15.79 -20.56 32.20
N ASP A 54 -16.26 -19.62 31.36
CA ASP A 54 -16.78 -19.93 30.01
C ASP A 54 -15.67 -20.36 29.02
N ASP A 55 -14.42 -19.98 29.27
CA ASP A 55 -13.25 -20.36 28.45
C ASP A 55 -12.94 -21.87 28.51
N THR A 56 -13.32 -22.54 29.61
CA THR A 56 -13.08 -24.00 29.77
C THR A 56 -14.02 -24.86 28.91
N ASN A 57 -15.22 -24.37 28.57
CA ASN A 57 -16.17 -25.10 27.73
C ASN A 57 -15.94 -24.92 26.21
N LEU A 58 -15.18 -23.89 25.81
CA LEU A 58 -14.88 -23.61 24.40
C LEU A 58 -13.71 -24.44 23.85
N ALA A 59 -12.87 -25.01 24.72
CA ALA A 59 -11.81 -25.95 24.33
C ALA A 59 -12.35 -27.18 23.55
N SER A 60 -13.63 -27.53 23.74
CA SER A 60 -14.31 -28.64 23.07
C SER A 60 -14.74 -28.34 21.62
N ARG A 61 -14.74 -27.07 21.18
CA ARG A 61 -15.16 -26.64 19.83
C ARG A 61 -14.00 -26.29 18.88
N LYS A 62 -12.75 -26.26 19.36
CA LYS A 62 -11.53 -26.00 18.58
C LYS A 62 -11.12 -27.17 17.66
N ARG A 63 -12.02 -27.65 16.80
CA ARG A 63 -11.69 -28.69 15.83
C ARG A 63 -12.27 -28.38 14.45
N LEU A 64 -11.96 -27.20 13.92
CA LEU A 64 -11.85 -26.87 12.48
C LEU A 64 -11.57 -25.36 12.35
N HIS A 65 -10.48 -25.01 11.67
CA HIS A 65 -10.00 -23.67 11.27
C HIS A 65 -9.02 -22.93 12.20
N LEU A 66 -8.03 -22.32 11.54
CA LEU A 66 -6.92 -21.58 12.10
C LEU A 66 -7.41 -20.30 12.79
N GLU A 67 -7.36 -20.26 14.11
CA GLU A 67 -7.39 -19.01 14.87
C GLU A 67 -6.33 -19.09 15.97
N GLU A 68 -5.20 -18.42 15.73
CA GLU A 68 -4.25 -18.05 16.77
C GLU A 68 -4.86 -16.93 17.62
N SER A 69 -4.90 -17.16 18.94
CA SER A 69 -4.97 -16.18 20.03
C SER A 69 -5.59 -14.81 19.70
N SER A 70 -6.90 -14.73 19.50
CA SER A 70 -7.58 -13.43 19.58
C SER A 70 -7.61 -13.01 21.06
N ASN A 71 -6.86 -11.95 21.41
CA ASN A 71 -6.99 -11.19 22.68
C ASN A 71 -8.27 -10.32 22.70
N GLU A 72 -9.28 -10.71 21.93
CA GLU A 72 -10.50 -9.93 21.74
C GLU A 72 -11.49 -10.22 22.88
N PRO A 73 -12.01 -9.19 23.58
CA PRO A 73 -12.98 -9.35 24.65
C PRO A 73 -14.21 -10.15 24.23
N SER A 74 -14.72 -11.01 25.12
CA SER A 74 -15.88 -11.89 24.86
C SER A 74 -17.13 -11.12 24.38
N VAL A 75 -17.36 -9.93 24.95
CA VAL A 75 -18.53 -9.06 24.66
C VAL A 75 -18.53 -8.52 23.23
N LEU A 76 -17.36 -8.27 22.63
CA LEU A 76 -17.24 -7.82 21.24
C LEU A 76 -17.47 -8.97 20.25
N ARG A 77 -17.28 -10.22 20.67
CA ARG A 77 -17.41 -11.38 19.76
C ARG A 77 -18.86 -11.79 19.50
N ASP A 78 -19.71 -11.76 20.51
CA ASP A 78 -21.03 -12.40 20.43
C ASP A 78 -22.21 -11.43 20.32
N GLY A 79 -21.99 -10.13 20.58
CA GLY A 79 -23.00 -9.09 20.47
C GLY A 79 -24.26 -9.33 21.32
N ARG A 80 -24.22 -10.23 22.32
CA ARG A 80 -25.39 -10.74 23.05
C ARG A 80 -26.23 -9.64 23.70
N TYR A 81 -25.64 -8.48 23.96
CA TYR A 81 -26.28 -7.35 24.64
C TYR A 81 -26.53 -6.13 23.76
N LEU A 82 -26.29 -6.20 22.45
CA LEU A 82 -26.44 -5.05 21.56
C LEU A 82 -27.85 -4.47 21.58
N ASN A 83 -28.88 -5.31 21.49
CA ASN A 83 -30.26 -4.84 21.48
C ASN A 83 -30.62 -4.12 22.79
N VAL A 84 -30.21 -4.69 23.93
CA VAL A 84 -30.45 -4.08 25.25
C VAL A 84 -29.69 -2.76 25.36
N PHE A 85 -28.45 -2.73 24.91
CA PHE A 85 -27.63 -1.52 24.89
C PHE A 85 -28.22 -0.41 24.01
N PHE A 86 -28.64 -0.71 22.79
CA PHE A 86 -29.19 0.32 21.89
C PHE A 86 -30.49 0.92 22.43
N VAL A 87 -31.31 0.14 23.14
CA VAL A 87 -32.56 0.63 23.73
C VAL A 87 -32.32 1.40 25.03
N HIS A 88 -31.47 0.88 25.92
CA HIS A 88 -31.36 1.39 27.29
C HIS A 88 -30.04 2.12 27.59
N GLY A 89 -28.96 1.84 26.87
CA GLY A 89 -27.62 2.39 27.14
C GLY A 89 -27.39 3.77 26.55
N LEU A 90 -27.77 3.97 25.28
CA LEU A 90 -27.60 5.25 24.58
C LEU A 90 -28.19 6.47 25.31
N PRO A 91 -29.42 6.41 25.87
CA PRO A 91 -30.01 7.56 26.59
C PRO A 91 -29.26 7.95 27.86
N HIS A 92 -28.38 7.09 28.37
CA HIS A 92 -27.63 7.30 29.62
C HIS A 92 -26.13 7.51 29.37
N GLU A 93 -25.75 7.81 28.12
CA GLU A 93 -24.37 8.10 27.71
C GLU A 93 -23.37 6.98 28.05
N VAL A 94 -23.85 5.74 28.14
CA VAL A 94 -23.02 4.55 28.31
C VAL A 94 -22.47 4.14 26.94
N GLY A 95 -21.16 3.92 26.83
CA GLY A 95 -20.54 3.35 25.64
C GLY A 95 -20.60 1.83 25.71
N PHE A 96 -20.73 1.11 24.60
CA PHE A 96 -20.84 -0.36 24.57
C PHE A 96 -19.57 -1.07 25.06
N TYR A 97 -18.43 -0.40 24.98
CA TYR A 97 -17.13 -0.89 25.41
C TYR A 97 -16.24 0.28 25.80
N ASP A 98 -15.36 0.06 26.78
CA ASP A 98 -14.36 1.06 27.21
C ASP A 98 -12.98 0.64 26.70
N ILE A 99 -12.40 1.50 25.87
CA ILE A 99 -11.09 1.33 25.26
C ILE A 99 -10.04 1.99 26.14
N GLU A 100 -9.09 1.20 26.63
CA GLU A 100 -8.09 1.66 27.59
C GLU A 100 -6.65 1.43 27.12
N PRO A 101 -5.66 2.09 27.75
CA PRO A 101 -4.26 1.73 27.57
C PRO A 101 -4.01 0.26 27.93
N PRO A 102 -3.09 -0.43 27.24
CA PRO A 102 -2.77 -1.84 27.50
C PRO A 102 -2.04 -2.10 28.83
N THR A 103 -1.87 -1.06 29.65
CA THR A 103 -1.21 -1.13 30.95
C THR A 103 -1.88 -0.19 31.95
N ARG A 104 -1.92 -0.62 33.22
CA ARG A 104 -2.33 0.18 34.38
C ARG A 104 -1.17 0.73 35.19
N VAL A 105 0.04 0.31 34.86
CA VAL A 105 1.26 0.76 35.53
C VAL A 105 2.20 1.44 34.54
N CYS A 106 3.06 2.31 35.06
CA CYS A 106 4.04 3.00 34.25
C CYS A 106 5.08 2.02 33.67
N LEU A 107 5.35 2.15 32.38
CA LEU A 107 6.34 1.34 31.66
C LEU A 107 7.79 1.80 31.88
N ASP A 108 8.00 3.00 32.42
CA ASP A 108 9.34 3.50 32.73
C ASP A 108 9.92 2.69 33.91
N PRO A 109 11.06 1.99 33.75
CA PRO A 109 11.68 1.21 34.82
C PRO A 109 12.05 2.03 36.06
N GLN A 110 12.23 3.35 35.92
CA GLN A 110 12.50 4.28 37.01
C GLN A 110 11.24 4.62 37.82
N CYS A 111 10.05 4.37 37.26
CA CYS A 111 8.78 4.66 37.90
C CYS A 111 8.27 3.50 38.75
N ARG A 112 8.94 3.31 39.90
CA ARG A 112 8.59 2.32 40.91
C ARG A 112 8.20 2.94 42.24
N GLN A 113 7.37 2.19 42.97
CA GLN A 113 7.03 2.40 44.37
C GLN A 113 8.22 2.04 45.28
N GLN A 114 8.12 2.36 46.57
CA GLN A 114 9.19 2.08 47.54
C GLN A 114 9.49 0.58 47.69
N ASN A 115 8.49 -0.28 47.47
CA ASN A 115 8.61 -1.74 47.49
C ASN A 115 9.18 -2.34 46.18
N GLY A 116 9.49 -1.52 45.17
CA GLY A 116 10.01 -1.97 43.87
C GLY A 116 8.94 -2.27 42.81
N GLU A 117 7.66 -2.26 43.18
CA GLU A 117 6.56 -2.47 42.23
C GLU A 117 6.39 -1.28 41.28
N PRO A 118 5.95 -1.49 40.03
CA PRO A 118 5.62 -0.40 39.11
C PRO A 118 4.61 0.59 39.70
N LEU A 119 4.76 1.87 39.37
CA LEU A 119 3.83 2.92 39.81
C LEU A 119 2.52 2.82 39.03
N GLU A 120 1.40 2.84 39.75
CA GLU A 120 0.07 2.86 39.14
C GLU A 120 -0.19 4.18 38.39
N LEU A 121 -0.86 4.07 37.24
CA LEU A 121 -1.26 5.22 36.44
C LEU A 121 -2.56 5.82 37.01
N THR A 122 -2.61 7.14 37.06
CA THR A 122 -3.67 7.92 37.71
C THR A 122 -4.29 8.92 36.73
N GLU A 123 -5.19 9.80 37.18
CA GLU A 123 -5.76 10.90 36.38
C GLU A 123 -6.35 10.48 35.02
N TRP A 124 -7.45 9.75 35.15
CA TRP A 124 -8.30 9.34 34.05
C TRP A 124 -8.80 10.53 33.24
N ARG A 125 -8.69 10.42 31.92
CA ARG A 125 -9.44 11.25 30.98
C ARG A 125 -10.17 10.35 30.01
N GLN A 126 -11.42 10.69 29.71
CA GLN A 126 -12.25 9.95 28.78
C GLN A 126 -12.85 10.86 27.72
N HIS A 127 -13.12 10.29 26.55
CA HIS A 127 -13.89 10.93 25.48
C HIS A 127 -14.67 9.90 24.68
N PRO A 128 -15.82 10.27 24.10
CA PRO A 128 -16.61 9.35 23.28
C PRO A 128 -15.89 9.08 21.95
N ALA A 129 -16.05 7.86 21.45
CA ALA A 129 -15.49 7.42 20.18
C ALA A 129 -16.42 6.38 19.50
N THR A 130 -16.10 6.07 18.25
CA THR A 130 -16.78 5.04 17.46
C THR A 130 -15.80 3.92 17.15
N LEU A 131 -16.19 2.70 17.49
CA LEU A 131 -15.48 1.47 17.16
C LEU A 131 -16.13 0.81 15.95
N PHE A 132 -15.35 0.55 14.91
CA PHE A 132 -15.75 -0.27 13.76
C PHE A 132 -15.31 -1.71 14.01
N THR A 133 -16.29 -2.61 13.98
CA THR A 133 -16.09 -4.04 14.21
C THR A 133 -16.36 -4.85 12.95
N CYS A 134 -15.78 -6.04 12.87
CA CYS A 134 -15.98 -6.98 11.77
C CYS A 134 -17.41 -7.52 11.69
N THR A 135 -18.06 -7.75 12.83
CA THR A 135 -19.31 -8.52 12.93
C THR A 135 -20.49 -7.67 13.41
N LEU A 136 -20.25 -6.73 14.32
CA LEU A 136 -21.31 -5.96 14.99
C LEU A 136 -21.58 -4.60 14.32
N GLY A 137 -20.75 -4.21 13.35
CA GLY A 137 -20.81 -2.90 12.71
C GLY A 137 -20.23 -1.80 13.59
N LEU A 138 -20.93 -0.66 13.66
CA LEU A 138 -20.49 0.54 14.38
C LEU A 138 -20.97 0.53 15.83
N LEU A 139 -20.05 0.67 16.77
CA LEU A 139 -20.34 0.69 18.19
C LEU A 139 -19.89 2.02 18.82
N PRO A 140 -20.76 2.71 19.57
CA PRO A 140 -20.35 3.83 20.41
C PRO A 140 -19.56 3.28 21.60
N VAL A 141 -18.41 3.88 21.89
CA VAL A 141 -17.46 3.43 22.91
C VAL A 141 -16.88 4.63 23.66
N TRP A 142 -16.33 4.40 24.85
CA TRP A 142 -15.50 5.39 25.52
C TRP A 142 -14.03 5.05 25.34
N SER A 143 -13.20 6.08 25.18
CA SER A 143 -11.75 5.92 25.11
C SER A 143 -11.11 6.62 26.30
N HIS A 144 -10.24 5.90 27.00
CA HIS A 144 -9.60 6.35 28.22
C HIS A 144 -8.09 6.57 28.02
N SER A 145 -7.54 7.51 28.77
CA SER A 145 -6.11 7.69 28.94
C SER A 145 -5.76 7.85 30.41
N LEU A 146 -4.57 7.38 30.77
CA LEU A 146 -4.06 7.37 32.14
C LEU A 146 -2.72 8.10 32.20
N TYR A 147 -2.32 8.57 33.37
CA TYR A 147 -1.17 9.46 33.54
C TYR A 147 -0.27 9.03 34.70
N CYS A 148 1.03 8.97 34.43
CA CYS A 148 2.04 8.79 35.45
C CYS A 148 2.50 10.15 35.98
N ARG A 149 2.26 10.43 37.26
CA ARG A 149 2.70 11.69 37.91
C ARG A 149 4.22 11.80 38.07
N LYS A 150 4.94 10.68 38.06
CA LYS A 150 6.39 10.66 38.30
C LYS A 150 7.18 11.01 37.04
N CYS A 151 7.01 10.24 35.97
CA CYS A 151 7.63 10.53 34.67
C CYS A 151 6.72 11.34 33.75
N GLN A 152 5.67 11.98 34.25
CA GLN A 152 4.81 12.90 33.50
C GLN A 152 4.38 12.36 32.11
N THR A 153 4.02 11.08 32.04
CA THR A 153 3.70 10.40 30.77
C THR A 153 2.23 10.05 30.74
N ARG A 154 1.54 10.43 29.66
CA ARG A 154 0.16 10.04 29.38
C ARG A 154 0.12 8.84 28.44
N TYR A 155 -0.54 7.78 28.91
CA TYR A 155 -0.78 6.55 28.18
C TYR A 155 -2.16 6.59 27.56
N HIS A 156 -2.22 6.46 26.23
CA HIS A 156 -3.43 6.31 25.43
C HIS A 156 -3.59 4.83 25.01
N PRO A 157 -4.71 4.44 24.39
CA PRO A 157 -4.92 3.06 23.96
C PRO A 157 -3.89 2.50 22.99
N ASN A 158 -3.33 3.31 22.08
CA ASN A 158 -2.38 2.85 21.06
C ASN A 158 -0.96 3.39 21.22
N TYR A 159 -0.78 4.47 21.98
CA TYR A 159 0.50 5.12 22.15
C TYR A 159 0.62 5.75 23.53
N TYR A 160 1.81 6.20 23.89
CA TYR A 160 2.03 7.07 25.05
C TYR A 160 2.86 8.29 24.64
N ILE A 161 2.77 9.35 25.44
CA ILE A 161 3.48 10.59 25.21
C ILE A 161 3.91 11.22 26.54
N HIS A 162 5.15 11.67 26.60
CA HIS A 162 5.67 12.43 27.72
C HIS A 162 5.22 13.89 27.65
N ASP A 163 4.99 14.53 28.79
CA ASP A 163 4.63 15.94 28.83
C ASP A 163 5.71 16.79 28.14
N ASN A 164 5.25 17.76 27.35
CA ASN A 164 6.10 18.62 26.50
C ASN A 164 6.86 17.90 25.37
N ALA A 165 6.72 16.58 25.19
CA ALA A 165 7.27 15.91 24.03
C ALA A 165 6.55 16.36 22.74
N THR A 166 7.32 16.44 21.66
CA THR A 166 6.77 16.65 20.31
C THR A 166 6.37 15.33 19.67
N GLN A 167 6.92 14.20 20.12
CA GLN A 167 6.67 12.89 19.54
C GLN A 167 5.85 11.98 20.47
N ARG A 168 5.07 11.09 19.87
CA ARG A 168 4.36 10.00 20.55
C ARG A 168 4.94 8.65 20.14
N THR A 169 4.94 7.70 21.07
CA THR A 169 5.49 6.36 20.85
C THR A 169 4.39 5.31 20.95
N TYR A 170 4.26 4.49 19.92
CA TYR A 170 3.31 3.39 19.89
C TYR A 170 3.85 2.17 20.65
N TYR A 171 2.94 1.36 21.19
CA TYR A 171 3.33 0.11 21.85
C TYR A 171 3.94 -0.88 20.84
N LEU A 172 4.79 -1.79 21.34
CA LEU A 172 5.61 -2.67 20.49
C LEU A 172 4.78 -3.66 19.66
N ASN A 173 3.71 -4.20 20.24
CA ASN A 173 2.84 -5.16 19.58
C ASN A 173 1.64 -4.46 18.94
N VAL A 174 1.19 -5.00 17.80
CA VAL A 174 -0.07 -4.59 17.19
C VAL A 174 -1.22 -4.97 18.13
N LEU A 175 -1.91 -3.97 18.64
CA LEU A 175 -3.05 -4.17 19.54
C LEU A 175 -4.31 -4.56 18.75
N HIS A 176 -5.28 -5.15 19.44
CA HIS A 176 -6.54 -5.60 18.84
C HIS A 176 -7.38 -4.45 18.24
N LEU A 177 -7.19 -3.22 18.73
CA LEU A 177 -7.82 -2.00 18.20
C LEU A 177 -6.76 -1.03 17.68
N VAL A 178 -7.03 -0.45 16.52
CA VAL A 178 -6.21 0.56 15.84
C VAL A 178 -6.91 1.90 15.95
N GLN A 179 -6.24 2.89 16.53
CA GLN A 179 -6.74 4.26 16.65
C GLN A 179 -6.50 5.02 15.33
N ALA A 180 -7.40 4.87 14.38
CA ALA A 180 -7.31 5.53 13.07
C ALA A 180 -7.48 7.05 13.13
N SER A 181 -8.15 7.58 14.16
CA SER A 181 -8.03 8.99 14.54
C SER A 181 -8.54 9.18 15.98
N LYS A 182 -8.62 10.41 16.48
CA LYS A 182 -8.96 10.69 17.88
C LYS A 182 -10.26 10.01 18.35
N HIS A 183 -11.28 9.97 17.49
CA HIS A 183 -12.62 9.48 17.80
C HIS A 183 -12.99 8.21 17.02
N PHE A 184 -12.06 7.62 16.25
CA PHE A 184 -12.35 6.47 15.40
C PHE A 184 -11.35 5.34 15.66
N TYR A 185 -11.87 4.18 16.02
CA TYR A 185 -11.12 2.94 16.28
C TYR A 185 -11.60 1.84 15.35
N LEU A 186 -10.69 1.04 14.83
CA LEU A 186 -11.02 -0.14 14.04
C LEU A 186 -10.41 -1.37 14.68
N GLU A 187 -11.08 -2.50 14.60
CA GLU A 187 -10.45 -3.79 14.90
C GLU A 187 -9.27 -4.06 13.96
N ALA A 188 -8.18 -4.60 14.49
CA ALA A 188 -7.07 -5.09 13.69
C ALA A 188 -7.53 -6.15 12.68
N ALA A 189 -8.47 -7.02 13.07
CA ALA A 189 -9.09 -8.00 12.17
C ALA A 189 -9.85 -7.34 11.00
N LEU A 190 -10.47 -6.19 11.24
CA LEU A 190 -11.16 -5.42 10.19
C LEU A 190 -10.14 -4.81 9.24
N CYS A 191 -9.03 -4.27 9.76
CA CYS A 191 -7.91 -3.81 8.94
C CYS A 191 -7.33 -4.93 8.07
N GLU A 192 -7.17 -6.15 8.60
CA GLU A 192 -6.71 -7.30 7.81
C GLU A 192 -7.73 -7.76 6.75
N ARG A 193 -9.03 -7.68 7.07
CA ARG A 193 -10.09 -7.94 6.08
C ARG A 193 -10.04 -6.91 4.94
N PHE A 194 -9.81 -5.64 5.25
CA PHE A 194 -9.62 -4.58 4.24
C PHE A 194 -8.42 -4.86 3.34
N ARG A 195 -7.26 -5.18 3.93
CA ARG A 195 -6.05 -5.58 3.20
C ARG A 195 -6.31 -6.77 2.28
N SER A 196 -7.01 -7.79 2.78
CA SER A 196 -7.36 -9.00 2.03
C SER A 196 -8.29 -8.71 0.85
N MET A 197 -9.28 -7.82 1.04
CA MET A 197 -10.17 -7.41 -0.05
C MET A 197 -9.43 -6.55 -1.09
N MET A 198 -8.55 -5.65 -0.65
CA MET A 198 -7.74 -4.83 -1.55
C MET A 198 -6.83 -5.68 -2.43
N VAL A 199 -6.11 -6.65 -1.87
CA VAL A 199 -5.18 -7.51 -2.64
C VAL A 199 -5.92 -8.48 -3.56
N CYS A 200 -7.05 -9.06 -3.14
CA CYS A 200 -7.75 -10.10 -3.91
C CYS A 200 -8.73 -9.55 -4.95
N ALA A 201 -9.35 -8.41 -4.69
CA ALA A 201 -10.42 -7.85 -5.53
C ALA A 201 -10.08 -6.48 -6.14
N CYS A 202 -8.86 -5.97 -5.90
CA CYS A 202 -8.42 -4.64 -6.34
C CYS A 202 -9.40 -3.52 -5.95
N VAL A 203 -10.10 -3.69 -4.81
CA VAL A 203 -11.09 -2.73 -4.34
C VAL A 203 -10.40 -1.61 -3.56
N LEU A 204 -10.60 -0.38 -4.00
CA LEU A 204 -10.20 0.82 -3.28
C LEU A 204 -11.38 1.39 -2.50
N MET A 205 -11.15 1.72 -1.24
CA MET A 205 -12.17 2.32 -0.39
C MET A 205 -11.96 3.83 -0.34
N ASP A 206 -13.02 4.58 -0.66
CA ASP A 206 -13.01 6.04 -0.65
C ASP A 206 -13.45 6.59 0.71
N CYS A 207 -12.59 6.43 1.73
CA CYS A 207 -12.82 6.96 3.06
C CYS A 207 -11.49 7.26 3.78
N ASP A 208 -11.29 8.51 4.20
CA ASP A 208 -10.05 8.95 4.86
C ASP A 208 -9.71 8.12 6.11
N ASN A 209 -10.69 7.84 6.97
CA ASN A 209 -10.47 7.05 8.19
C ASN A 209 -10.00 5.62 7.86
N VAL A 210 -10.44 5.05 6.74
CA VAL A 210 -10.03 3.71 6.31
C VAL A 210 -8.60 3.72 5.79
N TRP A 211 -8.23 4.75 5.04
CA TRP A 211 -6.84 4.96 4.61
C TRP A 211 -5.91 5.19 5.79
N ASP A 212 -6.29 6.07 6.73
CA ASP A 212 -5.51 6.34 7.93
C ASP A 212 -5.33 5.07 8.78
N ALA A 213 -6.38 4.25 8.90
CA ALA A 213 -6.30 2.95 9.56
C ALA A 213 -5.36 1.99 8.81
N PHE A 214 -5.48 1.89 7.48
CA PHE A 214 -4.65 1.03 6.65
C PHE A 214 -3.17 1.38 6.78
N PHE A 215 -2.81 2.66 6.64
CA PHE A 215 -1.44 3.13 6.74
C PHE A 215 -0.87 2.94 8.14
N LEU A 216 -1.61 3.35 9.17
CA LEU A 216 -1.16 3.18 10.56
C LEU A 216 -1.00 1.69 10.89
N TYR A 217 -1.94 0.84 10.51
CA TYR A 217 -1.88 -0.59 10.75
C TYR A 217 -0.69 -1.24 10.04
N GLY A 218 -0.45 -0.89 8.77
CA GLY A 218 0.72 -1.37 8.02
C GLY A 218 2.04 -0.98 8.69
N LEU A 219 2.18 0.27 9.15
CA LEU A 219 3.36 0.73 9.90
C LEU A 219 3.52 0.00 11.23
N LEU A 220 2.44 -0.19 11.98
CA LEU A 220 2.48 -0.94 13.25
C LEU A 220 2.94 -2.38 13.04
N LYS A 221 2.44 -3.04 11.99
CA LYS A 221 2.83 -4.42 11.64
C LYS A 221 4.30 -4.50 11.25
N ASP A 222 4.76 -3.58 10.40
CA ASP A 222 6.17 -3.50 10.00
C ASP A 222 7.12 -3.26 11.18
N HIS A 223 6.78 -2.35 12.09
CA HIS A 223 7.57 -2.11 13.30
C HIS A 223 7.57 -3.30 14.26
N ALA A 224 6.43 -3.98 14.42
CA ALA A 224 6.33 -5.20 15.22
C ALA A 224 7.17 -6.35 14.64
N GLU A 225 7.14 -6.56 13.32
CA GLU A 225 7.98 -7.54 12.62
C GLU A 225 9.48 -7.27 12.81
N ARG A 226 9.88 -5.98 12.88
CA ARG A 226 11.26 -5.55 13.12
C ARG A 226 11.65 -5.50 14.61
N GLY A 227 10.70 -5.71 15.53
CA GLY A 227 10.94 -5.57 16.98
C GLY A 227 11.29 -4.14 17.41
N SER A 228 10.70 -3.14 16.76
CA SER A 228 10.97 -1.71 17.00
C SER A 228 9.69 -0.93 17.31
N HIS A 229 9.81 0.25 17.89
CA HIS A 229 8.66 1.13 18.16
C HIS A 229 8.40 2.09 17.00
N LEU A 230 7.13 2.24 16.62
CA LEU A 230 6.70 3.34 15.75
C LEU A 230 6.65 4.64 16.57
N VAL A 231 7.31 5.69 16.07
CA VAL A 231 7.35 7.02 16.69
C VAL A 231 6.87 8.05 15.68
N LEU A 232 5.86 8.84 16.04
CA LEU A 232 5.26 9.84 15.16
C LEU A 232 5.22 11.21 15.83
N GLU A 233 5.25 12.28 15.03
CA GLU A 233 5.03 13.65 15.52
C GLU A 233 3.62 13.80 16.10
N HIS A 234 3.48 14.27 17.33
CA HIS A 234 2.20 14.33 18.04
C HIS A 234 1.31 15.47 17.57
N ARG A 235 1.89 16.64 17.22
CA ARG A 235 1.17 17.89 16.96
C ARG A 235 0.96 18.22 15.48
N ALA A 236 0.91 17.19 14.63
CA ALA A 236 0.62 17.35 13.20
C ALA A 236 -0.81 17.88 12.97
N THR A 237 -1.02 18.64 11.89
CA THR A 237 -2.32 19.24 11.54
C THR A 237 -3.31 18.24 10.94
N SER A 238 -2.83 17.11 10.41
CA SER A 238 -3.66 16.01 9.92
C SER A 238 -2.96 14.67 10.16
N GLN A 239 -3.75 13.59 10.17
CA GLN A 239 -3.20 12.24 10.29
C GLN A 239 -2.33 11.85 9.10
N ALA A 240 -2.70 12.26 7.88
CA ALA A 240 -1.88 12.06 6.69
C ALA A 240 -0.47 12.68 6.84
N LEU A 241 -0.38 13.93 7.33
CA LEU A 241 0.91 14.60 7.57
C LEU A 241 1.69 13.97 8.73
N GLN A 242 0.98 13.41 9.71
CA GLN A 242 1.58 12.70 10.84
C GLN A 242 2.25 11.39 10.41
N LEU A 243 1.62 10.65 9.49
CA LEU A 243 2.10 9.36 9.01
C LEU A 243 3.16 9.50 7.92
N LEU A 244 3.13 10.57 7.14
CA LEU A 244 3.97 10.77 5.95
C LEU A 244 5.46 10.46 6.18
N PRO A 245 6.15 10.98 7.22
CA PRO A 245 7.57 10.69 7.42
C PRO A 245 7.87 9.20 7.62
N ALA A 246 7.01 8.51 8.38
CA ALA A 246 7.17 7.07 8.64
C ALA A 246 6.86 6.23 7.39
N LEU A 247 5.89 6.66 6.56
CA LEU A 247 5.60 6.03 5.27
C LEU A 247 6.80 6.16 4.32
N GLU A 248 7.41 7.34 4.26
CA GLU A 248 8.62 7.58 3.45
C GLU A 248 9.80 6.75 3.93
N GLU A 249 10.04 6.68 5.25
CA GLU A 249 11.08 5.84 5.84
C GLU A 249 10.88 4.35 5.49
N ARG A 250 9.65 3.84 5.66
CA ARG A 250 9.32 2.45 5.32
C ARG A 250 9.52 2.21 3.82
N ASN A 251 9.04 3.09 2.95
CA ASN A 251 9.24 2.95 1.50
C ASN A 251 10.73 2.89 1.13
N ALA A 252 11.55 3.76 1.73
CA ALA A 252 12.99 3.73 1.52
C ALA A 252 13.62 2.41 2.00
N ALA A 253 13.16 1.87 3.13
CA ALA A 253 13.63 0.61 3.67
C ALA A 253 13.25 -0.60 2.80
N MET A 254 12.14 -0.54 2.05
CA MET A 254 11.66 -1.60 1.16
C MET A 254 12.42 -1.68 -0.17
N VAL A 255 13.17 -0.65 -0.55
CA VAL A 255 13.90 -0.64 -1.83
C VAL A 255 14.94 -1.76 -1.88
N GLY A 256 14.88 -2.58 -2.93
CA GLY A 256 15.85 -3.65 -3.17
C GLY A 256 15.73 -4.79 -2.14
N PRO A 257 16.79 -5.13 -1.38
CA PRO A 257 16.77 -6.27 -0.45
C PRO A 257 15.80 -6.17 0.73
N GLY A 258 15.18 -5.01 0.95
CA GLY A 258 14.19 -4.83 2.00
C GLY A 258 12.82 -5.41 1.68
N GLN A 259 12.47 -5.52 0.38
CA GLN A 259 11.20 -6.12 -0.04
C GLN A 259 11.20 -7.63 0.26
N PRO A 260 10.19 -8.16 0.98
CA PRO A 260 10.06 -9.59 1.16
C PRO A 260 10.00 -10.31 -0.20
N GLN A 261 10.66 -11.46 -0.29
CA GLN A 261 10.75 -12.27 -1.53
C GLN A 261 11.57 -11.64 -2.67
N TRP A 262 12.36 -10.57 -2.43
CA TRP A 262 13.23 -9.97 -3.47
C TRP A 262 14.21 -10.97 -4.11
N ASN A 263 14.62 -11.98 -3.35
CA ASN A 263 15.55 -13.06 -3.72
C ASN A 263 14.85 -14.43 -3.78
N HIS A 264 13.56 -14.45 -4.08
CA HIS A 264 12.77 -15.66 -4.11
C HIS A 264 13.25 -16.68 -5.15
N ALA A 265 13.26 -17.95 -4.75
CA ALA A 265 13.49 -19.10 -5.61
C ALA A 265 12.50 -20.22 -5.30
N CYS A 266 12.10 -20.95 -6.33
CA CYS A 266 11.33 -22.18 -6.21
C CYS A 266 11.56 -23.08 -7.43
N GLN A 267 11.08 -24.32 -7.39
CA GLN A 267 11.22 -25.27 -8.50
C GLN A 267 10.50 -24.85 -9.79
N SER A 268 9.61 -23.86 -9.72
CA SER A 268 8.91 -23.33 -10.90
C SER A 268 9.63 -22.16 -11.56
N CYS A 269 10.48 -21.42 -10.84
CA CYS A 269 11.23 -20.29 -11.39
C CYS A 269 12.75 -20.52 -11.45
N CYS A 270 13.22 -21.63 -10.89
CA CYS A 270 14.61 -22.01 -10.86
C CYS A 270 14.81 -23.46 -11.33
N GLU A 271 15.90 -23.69 -12.04
CA GLU A 271 16.49 -25.00 -12.27
C GLU A 271 17.76 -25.10 -11.43
N VAL A 272 17.96 -26.21 -10.71
CA VAL A 272 19.24 -26.52 -10.07
C VAL A 272 19.69 -27.89 -10.53
N ARG A 273 20.95 -27.99 -10.97
CA ARG A 273 21.58 -29.24 -11.41
C ARG A 273 22.91 -29.41 -10.71
N VAL A 274 23.27 -30.65 -10.43
CA VAL A 274 24.63 -30.99 -10.02
C VAL A 274 25.42 -31.32 -11.28
N LEU A 275 26.49 -30.58 -11.53
CA LEU A 275 27.42 -30.81 -12.61
C LEU A 275 28.29 -32.05 -12.32
N LYS A 276 28.98 -32.56 -13.34
CA LYS A 276 29.77 -33.81 -13.24
C LYS A 276 30.92 -33.73 -12.24
N ASP A 277 31.39 -32.53 -11.93
CA ASP A 277 32.42 -32.21 -10.94
C ASP A 277 31.87 -32.08 -9.50
N GLY A 278 30.55 -32.26 -9.31
CA GLY A 278 29.87 -32.09 -8.03
C GLY A 278 29.46 -30.65 -7.72
N GLN A 279 29.77 -29.68 -8.59
CA GLN A 279 29.36 -28.29 -8.41
C GLN A 279 27.87 -28.13 -8.72
N ALA A 280 27.15 -27.34 -7.93
CA ALA A 280 25.78 -26.97 -8.24
C ALA A 280 25.75 -25.84 -9.28
N TRP A 281 24.95 -26.03 -10.33
CA TRP A 281 24.60 -25.01 -11.31
C TRP A 281 23.13 -24.64 -11.13
N GLY A 282 22.85 -23.34 -11.00
CA GLY A 282 21.51 -22.79 -10.84
C GLY A 282 21.15 -21.86 -11.99
N LEU A 283 19.90 -21.91 -12.43
CA LEU A 283 19.34 -20.98 -13.41
C LEU A 283 18.00 -20.46 -12.90
N GLN A 284 17.95 -19.18 -12.54
CA GLN A 284 16.71 -18.47 -12.19
C GLN A 284 16.22 -17.68 -13.39
N ALA A 285 14.92 -17.72 -13.65
CA ALA A 285 14.28 -16.97 -14.72
C ALA A 285 13.21 -16.00 -14.19
N VAL A 286 13.32 -14.75 -14.66
CA VAL A 286 12.39 -13.67 -14.35
C VAL A 286 11.87 -13.05 -15.64
N VAL A 287 10.75 -12.34 -15.53
CA VAL A 287 10.13 -11.55 -16.57
C VAL A 287 10.07 -10.12 -16.07
N ILE A 288 10.52 -9.19 -16.90
CA ILE A 288 10.52 -7.76 -16.67
C ILE A 288 9.52 -7.17 -17.66
N ASP A 289 8.52 -6.47 -17.14
CA ASP A 289 7.50 -5.84 -17.96
C ASP A 289 6.91 -4.61 -17.27
N GLY A 290 6.54 -3.64 -18.09
CA GLY A 290 6.06 -2.34 -17.67
C GLY A 290 4.54 -2.22 -17.73
N ILE A 291 3.96 -1.51 -16.76
CA ILE A 291 2.54 -1.13 -16.81
C ILE A 291 2.33 0.35 -16.52
N THR A 292 1.45 0.95 -17.33
CA THR A 292 1.10 2.38 -17.24
C THR A 292 0.01 2.61 -16.19
N ILE A 293 0.39 2.54 -14.91
CA ILE A 293 -0.42 3.02 -13.76
C ILE A 293 -0.05 4.44 -13.38
N GLY A 294 1.09 4.92 -13.89
CA GLY A 294 1.92 6.03 -13.42
C GLY A 294 1.23 7.24 -12.79
N HIS A 295 2.00 8.03 -12.03
CA HIS A 295 1.49 9.20 -11.33
C HIS A 295 2.02 10.51 -11.96
N PRO A 296 1.42 11.67 -11.67
CA PRO A 296 1.97 12.94 -12.13
C PRO A 296 3.41 13.13 -11.63
N CYS A 297 4.30 13.57 -12.52
CA CYS A 297 5.71 13.82 -12.21
C CYS A 297 6.16 15.19 -12.73
N CYS A 298 7.37 15.60 -12.33
CA CYS A 298 7.97 16.81 -12.84
C CYS A 298 8.10 16.76 -14.37
N ARG A 299 7.72 17.84 -15.07
CA ARG A 299 7.75 17.94 -16.52
C ARG A 299 9.16 17.79 -17.13
N VAL A 300 10.22 18.06 -16.36
CA VAL A 300 11.60 17.83 -16.78
C VAL A 300 11.87 16.33 -16.96
N HIS A 301 12.40 15.96 -18.13
CA HIS A 301 12.69 14.57 -18.49
C HIS A 301 13.59 13.90 -17.42
N ASN A 302 13.21 12.69 -17.00
CA ASN A 302 13.89 11.90 -15.97
C ASN A 302 14.04 12.57 -14.59
N CYS A 303 13.31 13.66 -14.30
CA CYS A 303 13.30 14.25 -12.97
C CYS A 303 12.51 13.35 -12.01
N LYS A 304 13.18 12.90 -10.93
CA LYS A 304 12.60 12.03 -9.89
C LYS A 304 12.11 12.79 -8.66
N LEU A 305 12.26 14.11 -8.63
CA LEU A 305 11.85 14.92 -7.48
C LEU A 305 10.32 15.01 -7.41
N PRO A 306 9.74 14.88 -6.20
CA PRO A 306 8.30 14.96 -6.03
C PRO A 306 7.77 16.34 -6.39
N LEU A 307 6.51 16.38 -6.80
CA LEU A 307 5.77 17.62 -7.02
C LEU A 307 5.34 18.19 -5.65
N PRO A 308 5.37 19.52 -5.45
CA PRO A 308 4.96 20.14 -4.19
C PRO A 308 3.44 20.08 -3.94
N SER A 309 2.65 19.79 -4.97
CA SER A 309 1.20 19.57 -4.87
C SER A 309 0.67 18.81 -6.08
N GLN A 310 -0.53 18.26 -5.98
CA GLN A 310 -1.22 17.56 -7.09
C GLN A 310 -1.47 18.43 -8.33
N ASN A 311 -1.47 19.76 -8.16
CA ASN A 311 -1.69 20.73 -9.23
C ASN A 311 -0.38 21.28 -9.81
N ALA A 312 0.78 20.91 -9.25
CA ALA A 312 2.07 21.37 -9.75
C ALA A 312 2.49 20.58 -11.01
N THR A 313 3.17 21.25 -11.95
CA THR A 313 3.77 20.64 -13.15
C THR A 313 5.29 20.52 -13.06
N TYR A 314 5.90 21.21 -12.10
CA TYR A 314 7.33 21.20 -11.82
C TYR A 314 7.57 20.98 -10.33
N CYS A 315 8.65 20.29 -9.98
CA CYS A 315 9.14 20.19 -8.61
C CYS A 315 9.73 21.55 -8.16
N ASP A 316 10.01 21.72 -6.87
CA ASP A 316 10.49 22.99 -6.31
C ASP A 316 11.75 23.53 -7.00
N ILE A 317 12.70 22.63 -7.31
CA ILE A 317 13.96 22.98 -8.01
C ILE A 317 13.70 23.46 -9.45
N HIS A 318 12.67 22.95 -10.11
CA HIS A 318 12.32 23.29 -11.49
C HIS A 318 11.18 24.32 -11.60
N SER A 319 10.72 24.88 -10.47
CA SER A 319 9.60 25.82 -10.41
C SER A 319 9.78 27.04 -11.32
N ALA A 320 11.03 27.51 -11.51
CA ALA A 320 11.37 28.60 -12.41
C ALA A 320 10.98 28.33 -13.88
N LEU A 321 10.96 27.07 -14.32
CA LEU A 321 10.60 26.70 -15.70
C LEU A 321 9.11 26.96 -16.01
N LYS A 322 8.27 27.13 -14.99
CA LYS A 322 6.87 27.54 -15.16
C LYS A 322 6.72 28.89 -15.86
N SER A 323 7.74 29.75 -15.77
CA SER A 323 7.77 31.06 -16.43
C SER A 323 8.21 31.02 -17.90
N LYS A 324 8.62 29.85 -18.42
CA LYS A 324 9.06 29.67 -19.81
C LYS A 324 7.93 29.12 -20.68
N CYS A 325 7.93 29.51 -21.95
CA CYS A 325 6.99 29.02 -22.95
C CYS A 325 6.99 27.48 -23.01
N ALA A 326 5.79 26.89 -23.04
CA ALA A 326 5.57 25.44 -23.07
C ALA A 326 6.06 24.72 -24.34
N VAL A 327 6.52 25.46 -25.36
CA VAL A 327 7.08 24.91 -26.60
C VAL A 327 8.54 24.52 -26.35
N GLU A 328 8.91 23.25 -26.60
CA GLU A 328 10.20 22.66 -26.19
C GLU A 328 11.42 23.47 -26.65
N SER A 329 11.36 24.04 -27.86
CA SER A 329 12.46 24.80 -28.46
C SER A 329 12.44 26.30 -28.13
N CYS A 330 11.51 26.77 -27.30
CA CYS A 330 11.32 28.18 -27.00
C CYS A 330 11.87 28.55 -25.61
N THR A 331 12.71 29.58 -25.55
CA THR A 331 13.27 30.09 -24.29
C THR A 331 12.58 31.36 -23.80
N SER A 332 11.61 31.88 -24.55
CA SER A 332 10.88 33.11 -24.21
C SER A 332 9.96 32.91 -23.01
N SER A 333 9.71 33.99 -22.26
CA SER A 333 8.79 33.96 -21.13
C SER A 333 7.33 33.78 -21.57
N VAL A 334 6.53 33.17 -20.70
CA VAL A 334 5.08 33.07 -20.89
C VAL A 334 4.43 34.46 -20.89
N GLY A 335 3.41 34.66 -21.72
CA GLY A 335 2.58 35.85 -21.63
C GLY A 335 1.51 35.71 -20.54
N ALA A 336 1.03 36.83 -20.01
CA ALA A 336 0.07 36.85 -18.91
C ALA A 336 -1.21 36.06 -19.24
N GLY A 337 -1.53 35.05 -18.41
CA GLY A 337 -2.72 34.21 -18.57
C GLY A 337 -2.55 33.01 -19.51
N PHE A 338 -1.35 32.75 -20.01
CA PHE A 338 -1.07 31.68 -20.97
C PHE A 338 0.13 30.81 -20.55
N GLN A 339 0.24 29.60 -21.11
CA GLN A 339 1.40 28.71 -21.02
C GLN A 339 2.43 28.96 -22.13
N THR A 340 2.07 29.70 -23.17
CA THR A 340 2.98 30.10 -24.27
C THR A 340 3.47 31.54 -24.18
N CYS A 341 4.48 31.88 -24.98
CA CYS A 341 4.90 33.27 -25.20
C CYS A 341 3.96 33.97 -26.21
N ALA A 342 4.20 35.27 -26.48
CA ALA A 342 3.36 36.07 -27.38
C ALA A 342 3.51 35.75 -28.89
N LEU A 343 4.22 34.68 -29.27
CA LEU A 343 4.34 34.29 -30.67
C LEU A 343 3.02 33.66 -31.13
N ALA A 344 2.49 34.14 -32.25
CA ALA A 344 1.19 33.71 -32.78
C ALA A 344 1.12 32.19 -32.97
N ASP A 345 2.14 31.58 -33.58
CA ASP A 345 2.19 30.12 -33.78
C ASP A 345 2.11 29.34 -32.46
N HIS A 346 2.72 29.86 -31.38
CA HIS A 346 2.68 29.20 -30.07
C HIS A 346 1.31 29.39 -29.41
N ARG A 347 0.69 30.56 -29.56
CA ARG A 347 -0.68 30.84 -29.08
C ARG A 347 -1.70 29.91 -29.70
N ILE A 348 -1.61 29.70 -31.01
CA ILE A 348 -2.49 28.79 -31.75
C ILE A 348 -2.41 27.36 -31.21
N LEU A 349 -1.20 26.88 -30.85
CA LEU A 349 -1.02 25.55 -30.24
C LEU A 349 -1.79 25.43 -28.92
N GLU A 350 -1.75 26.47 -28.09
CA GLU A 350 -2.43 26.48 -26.79
C GLU A 350 -3.96 26.59 -26.94
N GLU A 351 -4.43 27.42 -27.86
CA GLU A 351 -5.86 27.55 -28.19
C GLU A 351 -6.44 26.21 -28.67
N HIS A 352 -5.76 25.55 -29.61
CA HIS A 352 -6.18 24.24 -30.12
C HIS A 352 -6.20 23.16 -29.02
N HIS A 353 -5.22 23.19 -28.10
CA HIS A 353 -5.20 22.30 -26.94
C HIS A 353 -6.38 22.56 -25.99
N LEU A 354 -6.72 23.83 -25.72
CA LEU A 354 -7.87 24.19 -24.89
C LEU A 354 -9.20 23.75 -25.51
N GLU A 355 -9.34 23.88 -26.84
CA GLU A 355 -10.51 23.41 -27.58
C GLU A 355 -10.64 21.89 -27.54
N SER A 356 -9.54 21.17 -27.75
CA SER A 356 -9.49 19.70 -27.70
C SER A 356 -9.88 19.16 -26.32
N ASN A 357 -9.35 19.76 -25.24
CA ASN A 357 -9.73 19.40 -23.88
C ASN A 357 -11.24 19.61 -23.63
N ARG A 358 -11.81 20.74 -24.06
CA ARG A 358 -13.25 21.00 -23.91
C ARG A 358 -14.10 19.94 -24.60
N ALA A 359 -13.71 19.51 -25.81
CA ALA A 359 -14.40 18.44 -26.54
C ALA A 359 -14.30 17.09 -25.82
N MET A 360 -13.14 16.75 -25.25
CA MET A 360 -12.97 15.51 -24.47
C MET A 360 -13.81 15.50 -23.20
N PHE A 361 -13.88 16.62 -22.46
CA PHE A 361 -14.75 16.73 -21.29
C PHE A 361 -16.24 16.55 -21.65
N GLN A 362 -16.68 17.10 -22.78
CA GLN A 362 -18.03 16.90 -23.29
C GLN A 362 -18.30 15.43 -23.63
N LEU A 363 -17.37 14.74 -24.30
CA LEU A 363 -17.49 13.32 -24.63
C LEU A 363 -17.55 12.45 -23.37
N LYS A 364 -16.70 12.71 -22.37
CA LYS A 364 -16.70 11.99 -21.09
C LYS A 364 -18.04 12.13 -20.38
N HIS A 365 -18.56 13.35 -20.28
CA HIS A 365 -19.87 13.63 -19.69
C HIS A 365 -21.01 12.93 -20.46
N CYS A 366 -20.94 12.85 -21.79
CA CYS A 366 -21.89 12.09 -22.59
C CYS A 366 -21.82 10.58 -22.32
N LEU A 367 -20.63 10.00 -22.19
CA LEU A 367 -20.45 8.57 -21.90
C LEU A 367 -20.92 8.19 -20.48
N GLU A 368 -20.65 9.04 -19.49
CA GLU A 368 -21.14 8.90 -18.11
C GLU A 368 -22.69 8.92 -18.05
N HIS A 369 -23.32 9.84 -18.81
CA HIS A 369 -24.78 9.92 -18.91
C HIS A 369 -25.44 8.70 -19.58
N LEU A 370 -24.73 8.01 -20.47
CA LEU A 370 -25.23 6.84 -21.18
C LEU A 370 -25.10 5.53 -20.37
N LYS A 371 -24.51 5.57 -19.16
CA LYS A 371 -24.27 4.38 -18.32
C LYS A 371 -23.59 3.21 -19.06
N ILE A 372 -22.76 3.51 -20.07
CA ILE A 372 -21.92 2.52 -20.77
C ILE A 372 -20.63 2.26 -19.96
N SER A 373 -20.64 2.53 -18.65
CA SER A 373 -19.57 2.13 -17.74
C SER A 373 -19.64 0.61 -17.52
N GLN A 374 -19.13 -0.16 -18.47
CA GLN A 374 -18.70 -1.52 -18.20
C GLN A 374 -17.36 -1.46 -17.43
N PRO A 375 -17.08 -2.42 -16.53
CA PRO A 375 -15.71 -2.64 -16.09
C PRO A 375 -14.84 -2.89 -17.34
N ASP A 376 -13.63 -2.33 -17.31
CA ASP A 376 -12.75 -1.93 -18.41
C ASP A 376 -12.19 -3.09 -19.28
N ASP A 377 -13.03 -4.03 -19.71
CA ASP A 377 -12.56 -5.38 -20.12
C ASP A 377 -12.80 -5.75 -21.59
N SER A 378 -13.12 -4.81 -22.50
CA SER A 378 -13.32 -5.19 -23.92
C SER A 378 -13.03 -4.14 -25.01
N LEU A 379 -12.45 -2.96 -24.70
CA LEU A 379 -12.08 -1.99 -25.75
C LEU A 379 -10.60 -1.59 -25.67
N ARG A 380 -9.71 -2.58 -25.84
CA ARG A 380 -8.34 -2.32 -26.30
C ARG A 380 -8.40 -1.87 -27.76
N THR A 381 -8.52 -0.57 -27.97
CA THR A 381 -8.13 0.04 -29.26
C THR A 381 -6.62 0.31 -29.16
N GLU A 382 -5.86 0.01 -30.21
CA GLU A 382 -4.45 0.40 -30.30
C GLU A 382 -4.35 1.94 -30.22
N GLY A 383 -4.01 2.44 -29.03
CA GLY A 383 -4.11 3.86 -28.65
C GLY A 383 -4.76 3.96 -27.28
N GLY A 384 -3.93 3.86 -26.23
CA GLY A 384 -4.37 3.58 -24.87
C GLY A 384 -5.11 4.68 -24.12
N GLY A 385 -5.60 4.30 -22.94
CA GLY A 385 -5.87 5.20 -21.82
C GLY A 385 -7.32 5.61 -21.63
N SER A 386 -7.95 5.07 -20.58
CA SER A 386 -9.15 5.62 -19.98
C SER A 386 -8.93 7.09 -19.56
N GLY A 387 -9.58 8.03 -20.26
CA GLY A 387 -10.28 9.22 -19.74
C GLY A 387 -9.63 10.19 -18.72
N LEU A 388 -8.34 10.07 -18.41
CA LEU A 388 -7.56 11.02 -17.60
C LEU A 388 -6.49 11.62 -18.52
N ALA A 389 -6.46 12.95 -18.63
CA ALA A 389 -5.55 13.72 -19.48
C ALA A 389 -4.11 13.18 -19.38
N THR A 390 -3.78 12.30 -20.31
CA THR A 390 -2.46 11.73 -20.53
C THR A 390 -1.51 12.83 -21.00
N ASP A 391 -0.20 12.55 -20.94
CA ASP A 391 0.88 13.40 -21.41
C ASP A 391 0.74 13.67 -22.92
N GLU A 392 -0.21 14.52 -23.31
CA GLU A 392 -0.47 14.84 -24.70
C GLU A 392 0.55 15.88 -25.18
N LEU A 393 1.71 15.37 -25.60
CA LEU A 393 2.62 16.11 -26.47
C LEU A 393 1.85 16.55 -27.71
N THR A 394 1.40 17.80 -27.73
CA THR A 394 0.64 18.31 -28.86
C THR A 394 1.63 18.58 -30.00
N THR A 395 1.61 17.71 -31.01
CA THR A 395 2.44 17.84 -32.22
C THR A 395 1.55 18.33 -33.36
N HIS A 396 1.64 19.61 -33.69
CA HIS A 396 1.03 20.15 -34.90
C HIS A 396 2.10 20.48 -35.93
N GLY A 397 1.99 19.86 -37.10
CA GLY A 397 2.53 20.45 -38.32
C GLY A 397 1.61 21.58 -38.76
N THR A 398 2.17 22.66 -39.29
CA THR A 398 1.42 23.77 -39.92
C THR A 398 0.77 23.35 -41.25
N ASP A 399 0.13 22.18 -41.31
CA ASP A 399 -0.32 21.61 -42.58
C ASP A 399 -1.71 22.09 -43.03
N ASN A 400 -2.46 22.86 -42.23
CA ASN A 400 -3.86 23.16 -42.58
C ASN A 400 -4.31 24.63 -42.55
N LEU A 401 -3.40 25.62 -42.45
CA LEU A 401 -3.78 27.04 -42.48
C LEU A 401 -2.80 27.92 -43.26
N CYS A 402 -2.53 27.61 -44.54
CA CYS A 402 -2.10 28.65 -45.50
C CYS A 402 -2.18 28.15 -46.95
N HIS A 403 -2.86 28.90 -47.83
CA HIS A 403 -2.64 28.79 -49.27
C HIS A 403 -1.22 29.31 -49.59
N GLY A 404 -0.25 28.40 -49.61
CA GLY A 404 1.12 28.67 -50.04
C GLY A 404 2.15 27.98 -49.16
N LYS A 405 2.85 26.98 -49.71
CA LYS A 405 4.03 26.37 -49.08
C LYS A 405 5.16 27.41 -49.00
N PRO A 406 5.73 27.72 -47.83
CA PRO A 406 6.98 28.46 -47.76
C PRO A 406 8.15 27.53 -48.14
N ASP A 407 9.14 28.06 -48.85
CA ASP A 407 10.36 27.35 -49.27
C ASP A 407 11.30 26.94 -48.10
N ALA A 408 10.95 27.31 -46.86
CA ALA A 408 11.60 26.83 -45.65
C ALA A 408 10.70 25.78 -44.99
N GLY A 409 10.97 24.49 -45.25
CA GLY A 409 10.09 23.35 -44.93
C GLY A 409 9.41 23.36 -43.55
N ASN A 410 8.24 22.67 -43.48
CA ASN A 410 7.35 22.61 -42.32
C ASN A 410 8.09 22.48 -40.98
N ARG A 411 8.07 23.57 -40.18
CA ARG A 411 8.53 23.52 -38.80
C ARG A 411 7.45 22.83 -37.95
N ARG A 412 7.74 21.63 -37.47
CA ARG A 412 6.90 20.95 -36.47
C ARG A 412 7.25 21.46 -35.09
N PHE A 413 6.34 22.18 -34.45
CA PHE A 413 6.49 22.58 -33.05
C PHE A 413 5.97 21.47 -32.13
N ARG A 414 6.66 21.29 -31.01
CA ARG A 414 6.27 20.38 -29.92
C ARG A 414 6.01 21.20 -28.66
N ALA A 415 4.83 21.03 -28.07
CA ALA A 415 4.45 21.76 -26.87
C ALA A 415 3.89 20.82 -25.80
N HIS A 416 4.19 21.14 -24.54
CA HIS A 416 3.76 20.40 -23.35
C HIS A 416 2.79 21.25 -22.52
N PHE A 417 1.49 21.15 -22.82
CA PHE A 417 0.45 21.89 -22.11
C PHE A 417 -0.10 21.13 -20.90
N GLY A 418 -0.10 19.79 -20.98
CA GLY A 418 -0.59 18.89 -19.94
C GLY A 418 0.39 18.63 -18.80
N ARG A 419 -0.03 17.79 -17.84
CA ARG A 419 0.87 17.23 -16.84
C ARG A 419 1.67 16.11 -17.48
N ARG A 420 2.94 16.02 -17.08
CA ARG A 420 3.75 14.85 -17.37
C ARG A 420 3.43 13.77 -16.36
N TRP A 421 3.34 12.54 -16.83
CA TRP A 421 3.13 11.35 -16.02
C TRP A 421 4.39 10.49 -16.03
N THR A 422 4.58 9.65 -15.01
CA THR A 422 5.62 8.61 -15.06
C THR A 422 5.35 7.71 -16.27
N HIS A 423 6.41 7.21 -16.90
CA HIS A 423 6.33 6.40 -18.10
C HIS A 423 5.61 5.08 -17.82
N ASN A 424 6.08 4.36 -16.80
CA ASN A 424 5.50 3.11 -16.34
C ASN A 424 6.04 2.76 -14.95
N GLU A 425 5.34 1.82 -14.31
CA GLU A 425 5.89 1.01 -13.23
C GLU A 425 6.44 -0.27 -13.85
N GLU A 426 7.72 -0.55 -13.62
CA GLU A 426 8.42 -1.72 -14.12
C GLU A 426 8.41 -2.82 -13.04
N LEU A 427 7.83 -3.97 -13.34
CA LEU A 427 7.81 -5.11 -12.43
C LEU A 427 8.85 -6.15 -12.84
N CYS A 428 9.64 -6.63 -11.88
CA CYS A 428 10.45 -7.83 -12.03
C CYS A 428 9.72 -8.99 -11.36
N VAL A 429 9.24 -9.94 -12.17
CA VAL A 429 8.39 -11.05 -11.72
C VAL A 429 9.10 -12.37 -11.98
N ALA A 430 9.32 -13.18 -10.95
CA ALA A 430 9.76 -14.55 -11.13
C ALA A 430 8.74 -15.32 -11.99
N THR A 431 9.20 -16.26 -12.80
CA THR A 431 8.32 -17.03 -13.71
C THR A 431 7.27 -17.92 -13.01
N CYS A 432 7.28 -17.95 -11.68
CA CYS A 432 6.25 -18.53 -10.81
C CYS A 432 5.18 -17.53 -10.32
N GLY A 433 5.26 -16.26 -10.73
CA GLY A 433 4.32 -15.17 -10.39
C GLY A 433 4.72 -14.31 -9.18
N VAL A 434 5.78 -14.67 -8.44
CA VAL A 434 6.26 -13.87 -7.30
C VAL A 434 6.95 -12.60 -7.80
N ILE A 435 6.54 -11.44 -7.28
CA ILE A 435 7.12 -10.14 -7.63
C ILE A 435 8.38 -9.93 -6.81
N LEU A 436 9.52 -9.84 -7.49
CA LEU A 436 10.85 -9.65 -6.89
C LEU A 436 11.17 -8.17 -6.65
N GLY A 437 10.57 -7.28 -7.45
CA GLY A 437 10.76 -5.84 -7.30
C GLY A 437 9.83 -5.03 -8.21
N CYS A 438 9.65 -3.77 -7.84
CA CYS A 438 8.92 -2.76 -8.59
C CYS A 438 9.79 -1.50 -8.67
N ALA A 439 9.78 -0.82 -9.82
CA ALA A 439 10.49 0.44 -9.99
C ALA A 439 9.72 1.41 -10.89
N THR A 440 9.66 2.68 -10.48
CA THR A 440 9.02 3.74 -11.27
C THR A 440 9.99 4.33 -12.30
N PHE A 441 9.56 4.37 -13.56
CA PHE A 441 10.33 4.92 -14.67
C PHE A 441 9.69 6.25 -15.11
N PHE A 442 10.50 7.32 -15.20
CA PHE A 442 9.99 8.70 -15.36
C PHE A 442 10.01 9.22 -16.81
N GLY A 443 10.95 8.75 -17.64
CA GLY A 443 11.13 9.29 -18.98
C GLY A 443 11.48 8.28 -20.06
N SER A 444 11.87 7.06 -19.70
CA SER A 444 12.17 5.96 -20.63
C SER A 444 12.56 4.70 -19.86
N GLU A 445 12.24 3.52 -20.40
CA GLU A 445 12.75 2.18 -20.02
C GLU A 445 14.25 2.00 -20.32
N ALA A 446 15.11 2.80 -19.67
CA ALA A 446 16.55 2.75 -19.93
C ALA A 446 17.21 1.52 -19.26
N PRO A 447 18.20 0.86 -19.90
CA PRO A 447 18.81 -0.41 -19.43
C PRO A 447 19.55 -0.34 -18.09
N ASN A 448 19.88 0.86 -17.60
CA ASN A 448 20.85 1.08 -16.51
C ASN A 448 20.29 0.78 -15.10
N GLY A 449 19.06 0.24 -14.98
CA GLY A 449 18.35 0.07 -13.72
C GLY A 449 18.55 -1.26 -12.98
N VAL A 450 19.15 -2.28 -13.61
CA VAL A 450 19.16 -3.66 -13.08
C VAL A 450 20.50 -3.98 -12.38
N GLN A 451 20.51 -4.04 -11.05
CA GLN A 451 21.75 -4.23 -10.25
C GLN A 451 22.06 -5.68 -9.85
N SER A 452 21.06 -6.56 -9.76
CA SER A 452 21.25 -8.01 -9.52
C SER A 452 20.73 -8.79 -10.72
N LEU A 453 21.60 -9.59 -11.34
CA LEU A 453 21.25 -10.25 -12.59
C LEU A 453 20.78 -11.69 -12.37
N PRO A 454 19.56 -12.02 -12.80
CA PRO A 454 19.11 -13.40 -12.87
C PRO A 454 19.87 -14.13 -13.98
N GLY A 455 19.82 -15.46 -13.97
CA GLY A 455 20.36 -16.26 -15.08
C GLY A 455 19.62 -16.03 -16.40
N VAL A 456 18.34 -15.66 -16.34
CA VAL A 456 17.49 -15.32 -17.49
C VAL A 456 16.58 -14.15 -17.13
N ALA A 457 16.53 -13.12 -17.99
CA ALA A 457 15.56 -12.03 -17.90
C ALA A 457 14.82 -11.88 -19.22
N PHE A 458 13.55 -12.29 -19.23
CA PHE A 458 12.63 -12.02 -20.35
C PHE A 458 12.20 -10.55 -20.28
N HIS A 459 12.32 -9.81 -21.38
CA HIS A 459 11.93 -8.42 -21.45
C HIS A 459 11.73 -7.99 -22.90
N ASP A 460 10.62 -7.30 -23.17
CA ASP A 460 10.25 -6.83 -24.51
C ASP A 460 11.32 -5.92 -25.12
N ASN A 461 11.94 -5.07 -24.30
CA ASN A 461 12.95 -4.13 -24.76
C ASN A 461 14.37 -4.73 -24.86
N ASN A 462 14.55 -6.06 -24.68
CA ASN A 462 15.87 -6.71 -24.72
C ASN A 462 16.61 -6.51 -26.05
N CYS A 463 15.90 -6.30 -27.15
CA CYS A 463 16.51 -5.94 -28.44
C CYS A 463 17.32 -4.64 -28.36
N ASN A 464 16.82 -3.61 -27.66
CA ASN A 464 17.54 -2.35 -27.51
C ASN A 464 18.62 -2.45 -26.43
N VAL A 465 18.35 -3.18 -25.33
CA VAL A 465 19.35 -3.49 -24.30
C VAL A 465 20.57 -4.17 -24.94
N GLN A 466 20.37 -5.18 -25.79
CA GLN A 466 21.45 -5.88 -26.51
C GLN A 466 22.23 -4.98 -27.46
N LYS A 467 21.57 -4.01 -28.12
CA LYS A 467 22.27 -3.03 -28.97
C LYS A 467 23.19 -2.14 -28.15
N VAL A 468 22.72 -1.66 -26.99
CA VAL A 468 23.49 -0.83 -26.06
C VAL A 468 24.67 -1.60 -25.48
N ILE A 469 24.44 -2.82 -24.97
CA ILE A 469 25.50 -3.70 -24.44
C ILE A 469 26.62 -3.89 -25.47
N LYS A 470 26.27 -4.13 -26.74
CA LYS A 470 27.25 -4.28 -27.82
C LYS A 470 27.98 -2.99 -28.17
N SER A 471 27.28 -1.85 -28.17
CA SER A 471 27.92 -0.57 -28.49
C SER A 471 28.85 -0.08 -27.39
N GLU A 472 28.51 -0.36 -26.12
CA GLU A 472 29.27 0.06 -24.94
C GLU A 472 30.28 -0.98 -24.48
N ASN A 473 30.26 -2.18 -25.08
CA ASN A 473 31.06 -3.34 -24.68
C ASN A 473 30.87 -3.68 -23.19
N ASP A 474 29.62 -3.63 -22.73
CA ASP A 474 29.26 -3.89 -21.33
C ASP A 474 29.36 -5.39 -21.02
N SER A 475 30.01 -5.70 -19.89
CA SER A 475 30.21 -7.07 -19.39
C SER A 475 29.24 -7.45 -18.27
N HIS A 476 28.44 -6.51 -17.77
CA HIS A 476 27.48 -6.72 -16.68
C HIS A 476 26.57 -7.92 -16.96
N PHE A 477 25.97 -7.98 -18.15
CA PHE A 477 25.03 -9.03 -18.55
C PHE A 477 25.67 -10.32 -19.10
N LYS A 478 27.00 -10.50 -19.00
CA LYS A 478 27.70 -11.63 -19.65
C LYS A 478 27.15 -13.01 -19.21
N CYS A 479 26.66 -13.13 -17.99
CA CYS A 479 26.13 -14.36 -17.42
C CYS A 479 24.58 -14.42 -17.42
N CYS A 480 23.91 -13.49 -18.13
CA CYS A 480 22.46 -13.39 -18.18
C CYS A 480 21.97 -13.65 -19.61
N ALA A 481 21.03 -14.59 -19.77
CA ALA A 481 20.28 -14.72 -21.01
C ALA A 481 19.22 -13.60 -21.09
N LEU A 482 19.18 -12.89 -22.22
CA LEU A 482 18.27 -11.77 -22.47
C LEU A 482 17.30 -12.04 -23.63
N PRO A 483 16.41 -13.04 -23.52
CA PRO A 483 15.39 -13.30 -24.52
C PRO A 483 14.30 -12.21 -24.54
N VAL A 484 13.73 -11.92 -25.71
CA VAL A 484 12.42 -11.24 -25.75
C VAL A 484 11.31 -12.22 -25.38
N ASP A 485 10.18 -11.71 -24.89
CA ASP A 485 9.00 -12.56 -24.67
C ASP A 485 8.53 -13.20 -26.00
N VAL A 486 8.09 -14.46 -25.94
CA VAL A 486 7.64 -15.24 -27.11
C VAL A 486 6.45 -14.57 -27.81
N PHE A 487 5.55 -13.95 -27.07
CA PHE A 487 4.43 -13.18 -27.60
C PHE A 487 4.89 -11.89 -28.26
N HIS A 488 5.85 -11.16 -27.67
CA HIS A 488 6.44 -9.97 -28.28
C HIS A 488 7.11 -10.31 -29.62
N MET A 489 7.85 -11.42 -29.67
CA MET A 489 8.48 -11.91 -30.89
C MET A 489 7.45 -12.23 -31.98
N LYS A 490 6.30 -12.82 -31.61
CA LYS A 490 5.24 -13.18 -32.56
C LYS A 490 4.40 -11.99 -33.03
N ALA A 491 4.13 -11.03 -32.15
CA ALA A 491 3.17 -9.95 -32.40
C ALA A 491 3.79 -8.64 -32.89
N LYS A 492 5.00 -8.29 -32.44
CA LYS A 492 5.58 -6.95 -32.64
C LYS A 492 6.81 -6.90 -33.53
N HIS A 493 7.43 -8.05 -33.84
CA HIS A 493 8.53 -8.11 -34.79
C HIS A 493 8.08 -8.65 -36.14
N LYS A 494 8.55 -8.01 -37.23
CA LYS A 494 8.46 -8.59 -38.58
C LYS A 494 9.48 -9.72 -38.67
N GLU A 495 9.19 -10.77 -39.45
CA GLU A 495 10.15 -11.86 -39.72
C GLU A 495 11.52 -11.37 -40.25
N SER A 496 11.57 -10.15 -40.79
CA SER A 496 12.79 -9.50 -41.27
C SER A 496 13.65 -8.84 -40.18
N ASP A 497 13.25 -8.84 -38.91
CA ASP A 497 14.08 -8.32 -37.81
C ASP A 497 15.17 -9.33 -37.43
N MET A 498 16.20 -9.39 -38.28
CA MET A 498 17.34 -10.30 -38.12
C MET A 498 18.09 -10.08 -36.80
N PHE A 499 18.07 -8.87 -36.24
CA PHE A 499 18.77 -8.60 -34.99
C PHE A 499 18.08 -9.31 -33.82
N CYS A 500 16.75 -9.17 -33.71
CA CYS A 500 15.96 -9.84 -32.67
C CYS A 500 16.12 -11.36 -32.77
N GLY A 501 15.93 -11.94 -33.95
CA GLY A 501 16.04 -13.39 -34.17
C GLY A 501 17.42 -13.95 -33.80
N MET A 502 18.49 -13.22 -34.09
CA MET A 502 19.86 -13.69 -33.85
C MET A 502 20.33 -13.48 -32.40
N ASN A 503 19.81 -12.49 -31.68
CA ASN A 503 20.36 -12.08 -30.37
C ASN A 503 19.40 -12.23 -29.20
N CYS A 504 18.09 -12.28 -29.46
CA CYS A 504 17.05 -12.27 -28.42
C CYS A 504 16.05 -13.43 -28.56
N ASN A 505 16.19 -14.31 -29.55
CA ASN A 505 15.31 -15.46 -29.70
C ASN A 505 15.53 -16.46 -28.55
N PRO A 506 14.51 -16.78 -27.72
CA PRO A 506 14.63 -17.74 -26.63
C PRO A 506 15.19 -19.11 -27.05
N ALA A 507 14.95 -19.54 -28.29
CA ALA A 507 15.46 -20.80 -28.82
C ALA A 507 17.00 -20.87 -28.91
N ASN A 508 17.69 -19.73 -28.84
CA ASN A 508 19.15 -19.67 -28.83
C ASN A 508 19.77 -20.20 -27.52
N TRP A 509 18.97 -20.39 -26.47
CA TRP A 509 19.42 -20.90 -25.18
C TRP A 509 18.77 -22.27 -24.87
N PRO A 510 19.46 -23.40 -25.14
CA PRO A 510 18.91 -24.74 -24.91
C PRO A 510 18.46 -24.99 -23.47
N ALA A 511 19.07 -24.30 -22.50
CA ALA A 511 18.71 -24.38 -21.08
C ALA A 511 17.26 -23.95 -20.78
N LEU A 512 16.64 -23.14 -21.65
CA LEU A 512 15.25 -22.69 -21.53
C LEU A 512 14.23 -23.75 -21.95
N THR A 513 14.69 -24.86 -22.53
CA THR A 513 13.83 -25.98 -22.93
C THR A 513 14.11 -27.23 -22.09
N THR A 514 13.10 -28.07 -21.93
CA THR A 514 13.23 -29.40 -21.31
C THR A 514 13.73 -30.42 -22.33
N ALA A 515 14.15 -31.61 -21.87
CA ALA A 515 14.59 -32.68 -22.77
C ALA A 515 13.47 -33.13 -23.72
N GLU A 516 12.21 -32.94 -23.31
CA GLU A 516 10.99 -33.22 -24.07
C GLU A 516 10.60 -32.09 -25.03
N GLY A 517 11.40 -31.02 -25.12
CA GLY A 517 11.17 -29.89 -26.02
C GLY A 517 10.11 -28.89 -25.55
N LYS A 518 9.70 -28.92 -24.27
CA LYS A 518 8.78 -27.92 -23.70
C LYS A 518 9.56 -26.73 -23.16
N TRP A 519 8.94 -25.54 -23.15
CA TRP A 519 9.48 -24.38 -22.44
C TRP A 519 9.52 -24.66 -20.94
N ARG A 520 10.66 -24.35 -20.32
CA ARG A 520 10.89 -24.59 -18.88
C ARG A 520 10.20 -23.56 -17.99
N PHE A 521 10.21 -22.30 -18.44
CA PHE A 521 9.75 -21.17 -17.65
C PHE A 521 8.55 -20.50 -18.31
N ASN A 522 7.61 -20.02 -17.49
CA ASN A 522 6.45 -19.30 -17.96
C ASN A 522 6.77 -17.81 -18.15
N SER A 523 7.06 -17.38 -19.39
CA SER A 523 7.33 -15.97 -19.68
C SER A 523 6.07 -15.09 -19.59
N SER A 524 4.85 -15.66 -19.60
CA SER A 524 3.60 -14.89 -19.46
C SER A 524 3.24 -14.54 -18.01
N ALA A 525 4.13 -14.81 -17.05
CA ALA A 525 3.88 -14.53 -15.64
C ALA A 525 3.70 -13.03 -15.35
N SER A 526 4.38 -12.16 -16.12
CA SER A 526 4.22 -10.70 -16.00
C SER A 526 2.85 -10.24 -16.48
N GLU A 527 2.26 -10.82 -17.52
CA GLU A 527 0.96 -10.40 -18.05
C GLU A 527 -0.17 -10.54 -17.01
N ILE A 528 -0.24 -11.69 -16.34
CA ILE A 528 -1.22 -11.93 -15.26
C ILE A 528 -0.98 -10.99 -14.08
N THR A 529 0.29 -10.74 -13.78
CA THR A 529 0.69 -9.88 -12.67
C THR A 529 0.38 -8.41 -12.97
N ASN A 530 0.65 -7.95 -14.18
CA ASN A 530 0.33 -6.62 -14.68
C ASN A 530 -1.18 -6.41 -14.76
N ALA A 531 -1.96 -7.41 -15.19
CA ALA A 531 -3.43 -7.33 -15.16
C ALA A 531 -3.96 -7.08 -13.73
N TRP A 532 -3.41 -7.77 -12.73
CA TRP A 532 -3.75 -7.52 -11.33
C TRP A 532 -3.27 -6.16 -10.83
N PHE A 533 -2.00 -5.83 -11.10
CA PHE A 533 -1.38 -4.58 -10.64
C PHE A 533 -2.09 -3.37 -11.24
N GLY A 534 -2.48 -3.44 -12.52
CA GLY A 534 -3.24 -2.44 -13.25
C GLY A 534 -4.63 -2.14 -12.69
N GLY A 535 -5.17 -3.02 -11.85
CA GLY A 535 -6.42 -2.78 -11.14
C GLY A 535 -6.33 -1.69 -10.07
N PHE A 536 -5.13 -1.25 -9.69
CA PHE A 536 -4.94 -0.20 -8.69
C PHE A 536 -4.83 1.19 -9.33
N GLN A 537 -5.74 2.10 -8.98
CA GLN A 537 -5.68 3.55 -9.32
C GLN A 537 -5.64 4.36 -8.01
N VAL A 538 -4.46 4.59 -7.42
CA VAL A 538 -4.35 5.12 -6.04
C VAL A 538 -3.44 6.32 -5.92
N ASP A 539 -3.95 7.50 -5.57
CA ASP A 539 -3.20 8.75 -5.40
C ASP A 539 -2.06 8.74 -4.34
N ARG A 540 -1.87 7.65 -3.59
CA ARG A 540 -0.88 7.46 -2.51
C ARG A 540 -0.03 6.19 -2.75
N TYR A 541 0.63 6.18 -3.91
CA TYR A 541 1.14 5.00 -4.63
C TYR A 541 2.11 4.08 -3.85
N ASN A 542 3.30 4.54 -3.42
CA ASN A 542 4.40 3.60 -3.15
C ASN A 542 4.16 2.67 -1.95
N PHE A 543 3.75 3.21 -0.79
CA PHE A 543 3.50 2.38 0.39
C PHE A 543 2.39 1.37 0.15
N PHE A 544 1.30 1.82 -0.46
CA PHE A 544 0.15 0.98 -0.78
C PHE A 544 0.54 -0.15 -1.74
N LEU A 545 1.22 0.17 -2.84
CA LEU A 545 1.63 -0.81 -3.84
C LEU A 545 2.59 -1.84 -3.25
N ASP A 546 3.56 -1.41 -2.44
CA ASP A 546 4.46 -2.32 -1.75
C ASP A 546 3.71 -3.25 -0.78
N GLU A 547 2.73 -2.75 -0.03
CA GLU A 547 1.88 -3.59 0.83
C GLU A 547 1.05 -4.59 0.00
N MET A 548 0.51 -4.17 -1.15
CA MET A 548 -0.21 -5.06 -2.06
C MET A 548 0.71 -6.15 -2.63
N ILE A 549 1.92 -5.78 -3.03
CA ILE A 549 2.95 -6.72 -3.51
C ILE A 549 3.32 -7.71 -2.40
N LYS A 550 3.59 -7.24 -1.18
CA LYS A 550 3.90 -8.08 -0.02
C LYS A 550 2.79 -9.11 0.22
N LEU A 551 1.53 -8.66 0.31
CA LEU A 551 0.37 -9.53 0.53
C LEU A 551 0.16 -10.53 -0.62
N ARG A 552 0.28 -10.08 -1.87
CA ARG A 552 0.15 -10.97 -3.03
C ARG A 552 1.23 -12.05 -3.01
N ASN A 553 2.47 -11.68 -2.74
CA ASN A 553 3.57 -12.62 -2.64
C ASN A 553 3.31 -13.64 -1.53
N GLU A 554 2.81 -13.23 -0.36
CA GLU A 554 2.43 -14.17 0.71
C GLU A 554 1.40 -15.21 0.23
N LEU A 555 0.36 -14.79 -0.51
CA LEU A 555 -0.65 -15.68 -1.09
C LEU A 555 -0.03 -16.66 -2.11
N ILE A 556 0.81 -16.16 -3.01
CA ILE A 556 1.50 -16.99 -4.02
C ILE A 556 2.42 -18.00 -3.34
N ILE A 557 3.15 -17.60 -2.30
CA ILE A 557 4.04 -18.50 -1.55
C ILE A 557 3.25 -19.63 -0.90
N VAL A 558 2.06 -19.35 -0.35
CA VAL A 558 1.16 -20.38 0.18
C VAL A 558 0.74 -21.35 -0.94
N GLU A 559 0.35 -20.86 -2.11
CA GLU A 559 0.00 -21.68 -3.26
C GLU A 559 1.17 -22.56 -3.73
N LEU A 560 2.38 -21.98 -3.85
CA LEU A 560 3.59 -22.72 -4.24
C LEU A 560 3.93 -23.84 -3.25
N ARG A 561 3.73 -23.60 -1.94
CA ARG A 561 3.89 -24.64 -0.91
C ARG A 561 2.85 -25.75 -1.06
N GLN A 562 1.58 -25.41 -1.30
CA GLN A 562 0.51 -26.39 -1.53
C GLN A 562 0.79 -27.25 -2.77
N ARG A 563 1.37 -26.65 -3.81
CA ARG A 563 1.84 -27.32 -5.03
C ARG A 563 3.18 -28.05 -4.87
N LYS A 564 3.79 -28.01 -3.67
CA LYS A 564 5.07 -28.65 -3.32
C LYS A 564 6.26 -28.17 -4.15
N LEU A 565 6.25 -26.90 -4.59
CA LEU A 565 7.30 -26.30 -5.41
C LEU A 565 8.48 -25.74 -4.60
N CYS A 566 8.51 -26.02 -3.29
CA CYS A 566 9.62 -25.70 -2.37
C CYS A 566 10.11 -24.24 -2.45
N PRO A 567 9.25 -23.23 -2.18
CA PRO A 567 9.67 -21.84 -2.22
C PRO A 567 10.60 -21.48 -1.05
N TYR A 568 11.68 -20.75 -1.34
CA TYR A 568 12.66 -20.25 -0.37
C TYR A 568 13.27 -18.92 -0.84
N ASN A 569 14.00 -18.23 0.05
CA ASN A 569 14.79 -17.05 -0.30
C ASN A 569 16.25 -17.45 -0.40
N ILE A 570 16.91 -17.13 -1.53
CA ILE A 570 18.32 -17.45 -1.73
C ILE A 570 19.16 -16.66 -0.72
N PRO A 571 20.04 -17.30 0.09
CA PRO A 571 20.87 -16.59 1.04
C PRO A 571 21.63 -15.43 0.39
N ARG A 572 21.62 -14.26 1.04
CA ARG A 572 22.22 -13.03 0.50
C ARG A 572 23.70 -13.21 0.18
N GLU A 573 24.40 -14.00 0.99
CA GLU A 573 25.82 -14.33 0.82
C GLU A 573 26.08 -15.06 -0.49
N GLU A 574 25.18 -15.98 -0.90
CA GLU A 574 25.29 -16.71 -2.17
C GLU A 574 25.07 -15.79 -3.38
N LEU A 575 24.16 -14.81 -3.26
CA LEU A 575 23.91 -13.83 -4.32
C LEU A 575 25.04 -12.80 -4.48
N LEU A 576 25.71 -12.42 -3.39
CA LEU A 576 26.77 -11.40 -3.40
C LEU A 576 28.18 -11.98 -3.58
N SER A 577 28.38 -13.28 -3.35
CA SER A 577 29.66 -13.97 -3.55
C SER A 577 29.90 -14.44 -4.99
N ALA A 578 28.86 -14.45 -5.84
CA ALA A 578 28.94 -14.83 -7.25
C ALA A 578 29.54 -13.74 -8.17
N LYS A 579 30.62 -13.08 -7.74
CA LYS A 579 31.43 -12.15 -8.56
C LYS A 579 32.54 -12.86 -9.31
#